data_AF-A0A6B3HGP9-F1
#
_entry.id   AF-A0A6B3HGP9-F1
#
_cell.length_a   1.000
_cell.length_b   1.000
_cell.length_c   1.000
_cell.angle_alpha   90.00
_cell.angle_beta   90.00
_cell.angle_gamma   90.00
#
_symmetry.space_group_name_H-M   'P 1'
#
loop_
_entity.id
_entity.type
_entity.pdbx_description
1 polymer ?
#
loop_
_entity_poly.entity_id
_entity_poly.type
_entity_poly.pdbx_seq_one_letter_code
_entity_poly.pdbx_strand_id
1 'polypeptide(L)'
;NLFTHPVFKDGGFTANDRDVRRYALRKTLRNIDLAVELGATTFVAWGGREGAESGGAKDVRLALHRMKEAFDLLGEYVTEQGYDLRFAIEPKPNEPRGDILLPTIGHALAFIERL
;
A
#
# COMPACT_ATOMS: atom_id res chain seq x y z
N ASN A 1 -2.90 9.63 -1.70
CA ASN A 1 -4.29 9.16 -1.98
C ASN A 1 -4.29 8.12 -3.10
N LEU A 2 -4.67 6.89 -2.76
CA LEU A 2 -4.83 5.73 -3.65
C LEU A 2 -6.23 5.10 -3.51
N PHE A 3 -7.27 5.90 -3.20
CA PHE A 3 -8.59 5.35 -2.86
C PHE A 3 -9.79 6.09 -3.45
N THR A 4 -9.67 7.39 -3.73
CA THR A 4 -10.82 8.20 -4.21
C THR A 4 -11.08 8.01 -5.71
N HIS A 5 -10.02 8.05 -6.53
CA HIS A 5 -10.19 7.99 -7.99
C HIS A 5 -10.72 6.61 -8.43
N PRO A 6 -11.69 6.52 -9.36
CA PRO A 6 -12.31 5.25 -9.77
C PRO A 6 -11.34 4.18 -10.29
N VAL A 7 -10.16 4.58 -10.76
CA VAL A 7 -9.08 3.65 -11.15
C VAL A 7 -8.68 2.70 -10.00
N PHE A 8 -8.77 3.16 -8.75
CA PHE A 8 -8.41 2.40 -7.56
C PHE A 8 -9.59 1.61 -6.98
N LYS A 9 -10.67 1.40 -7.73
CA LYS A 9 -11.86 0.68 -7.26
C LYS A 9 -11.57 -0.70 -6.67
N ASP A 10 -10.53 -1.39 -7.17
CA ASP A 10 -10.10 -2.73 -6.72
C ASP A 10 -8.74 -2.72 -5.97
N GLY A 11 -8.30 -1.55 -5.51
CA GLY A 11 -7.01 -1.37 -4.85
C GLY A 11 -6.04 -0.53 -5.68
N GLY A 12 -4.92 -0.18 -5.06
CA GLY A 12 -3.72 0.35 -5.68
C GLY A 12 -2.70 -0.76 -5.82
N PHE A 13 -2.06 -1.15 -4.72
CA PHE A 13 -0.98 -2.15 -4.75
C PHE A 13 -1.48 -3.57 -4.94
N THR A 14 -2.71 -3.87 -4.54
CA THR A 14 -3.29 -5.22 -4.65
C THR A 14 -4.35 -5.33 -5.74
N ALA A 15 -4.50 -4.29 -6.59
CA ALA A 15 -5.39 -4.33 -7.74
C ALA A 15 -5.15 -5.59 -8.58
N ASN A 16 -6.22 -6.24 -9.04
CA ASN A 16 -6.09 -7.39 -9.93
C ASN A 16 -5.45 -6.99 -11.27
N ASP A 17 -5.81 -5.82 -11.78
CA ASP A 17 -5.20 -5.20 -12.96
C ASP A 17 -3.74 -4.75 -12.67
N ARG A 18 -2.79 -5.21 -13.50
CA ARG A 18 -1.36 -4.91 -13.34
C ARG A 18 -1.01 -3.46 -13.64
N ASP A 19 -1.68 -2.82 -14.58
CA ASP A 19 -1.37 -1.45 -14.97
C ASP A 19 -1.83 -0.47 -13.89
N VAL A 20 -2.93 -0.79 -13.20
CA VAL A 20 -3.35 -0.05 -12.00
C VAL A 20 -2.30 -0.13 -10.90
N ARG A 21 -1.71 -1.31 -10.65
CA ARG A 21 -0.62 -1.47 -9.67
C ARG A 21 0.61 -0.63 -10.02
N ARG A 22 1.04 -0.67 -11.29
CA ARG A 22 2.17 0.12 -11.78
C ARG A 22 1.91 1.62 -11.66
N TYR A 23 0.69 2.05 -11.96
CA TYR A 23 0.27 3.43 -11.78
C TYR A 23 0.31 3.84 -10.29
N ALA A 24 -0.21 3.00 -9.40
CA ALA A 24 -0.17 3.24 -7.95
C ALA A 24 1.27 3.39 -7.44
N LEU A 25 2.18 2.50 -7.84
CA LEU A 25 3.60 2.57 -7.49
C LEU A 25 4.25 3.88 -7.96
N ARG A 26 4.12 4.21 -9.25
CA ARG A 26 4.67 5.47 -9.79
C ARG A 26 4.10 6.69 -9.08
N LYS A 27 2.80 6.67 -8.75
CA LYS A 27 2.14 7.75 -8.02
C LYS A 27 2.67 7.89 -6.60
N THR A 28 2.99 6.78 -5.92
CA THR A 28 3.57 6.78 -4.58
C THR A 28 5.02 7.25 -4.57
N LEU A 29 5.86 6.79 -5.50
CA LEU A 29 7.25 7.25 -5.64
C LEU A 29 7.34 8.78 -5.76
N ARG A 30 6.56 9.37 -6.67
CA ARG A 30 6.50 10.84 -6.80
C ARG A 30 6.03 11.56 -5.54
N ASN A 31 5.19 10.90 -4.73
CA ASN A 31 4.68 11.47 -3.49
C ASN A 31 5.71 11.36 -2.35
N ILE A 32 6.59 10.35 -2.40
CA ILE A 32 7.72 10.22 -1.48
C ILE A 32 8.68 11.39 -1.70
N ASP A 33 9.05 11.67 -2.95
CA ASP A 33 9.93 12.81 -3.27
C ASP A 33 9.36 14.12 -2.74
N LEU A 34 8.06 14.36 -3.01
CA LEU A 34 7.36 15.54 -2.51
C LEU A 34 7.29 15.58 -0.98
N ALA A 35 7.05 14.45 -0.32
CA ALA A 35 7.00 14.39 1.14
C ALA A 35 8.35 14.79 1.75
N VAL A 36 9.45 14.31 1.17
CA VAL A 36 10.81 14.65 1.59
C VAL A 36 11.12 16.12 1.31
N GLU A 37 10.75 16.64 0.14
CA GLU A 37 10.88 18.08 -0.20
C GLU A 37 10.18 18.98 0.83
N LEU A 38 9.03 18.53 1.35
CA LEU A 38 8.25 19.22 2.38
C LEU A 38 8.75 18.96 3.81
N GLY A 39 9.86 18.22 3.99
CA GLY A 39 10.46 17.93 5.30
C GLY A 39 9.73 16.89 6.13
N ALA A 40 8.90 16.04 5.52
CA ALA A 40 8.23 14.96 6.23
C ALA A 40 9.22 13.83 6.58
N THR A 41 9.11 13.31 7.80
CA THR A 41 9.92 12.17 8.29
C THR A 41 9.12 10.87 8.40
N THR A 42 7.79 10.95 8.19
CA THR A 42 6.88 9.81 8.21
C THR A 42 6.00 9.83 6.96
N PHE A 43 5.92 8.70 6.27
CA PHE A 43 5.04 8.46 5.14
C PHE A 43 3.97 7.43 5.51
N VAL A 44 2.73 7.90 5.67
CA VAL A 44 1.61 7.02 6.05
C VAL A 44 1.05 6.30 4.83
N ALA A 45 0.88 4.98 4.96
CA ALA A 45 0.26 4.11 3.97
C ALA A 45 -1.04 3.54 4.52
N TRP A 46 -2.17 4.14 4.13
CA TRP A 46 -3.51 3.61 4.37
C TRP A 46 -4.05 2.90 3.12
N GLY A 47 -4.14 1.58 3.20
CA GLY A 47 -4.60 0.69 2.12
C GLY A 47 -6.12 0.61 1.99
N GLY A 48 -6.86 1.72 2.01
CA GLY A 48 -8.33 1.71 2.11
C GLY A 48 -9.06 0.92 1.01
N ARG A 49 -8.46 0.73 -0.18
CA ARG A 49 -9.03 -0.08 -1.27
C ARG A 49 -8.39 -1.46 -1.40
N GLU A 50 -7.39 -1.81 -0.59
CA GLU A 50 -6.69 -3.09 -0.65
C GLU A 50 -7.51 -4.16 0.10
N GLY A 51 -8.45 -4.81 -0.60
CA GLY A 51 -9.42 -5.68 0.06
C GLY A 51 -10.38 -6.36 -0.91
N ALA A 52 -11.47 -6.91 -0.40
CA ALA A 52 -12.49 -7.59 -1.19
C ALA A 52 -13.89 -7.42 -0.59
N GLU A 53 -14.93 -7.56 -1.42
CA GLU A 53 -16.33 -7.68 -0.98
C GLU A 53 -16.77 -9.15 -0.86
N SER A 54 -16.04 -10.07 -1.48
CA SER A 54 -16.38 -11.49 -1.51
C SER A 54 -15.12 -12.35 -1.51
N GLY A 55 -15.20 -13.55 -0.93
CA GLY A 55 -14.05 -14.45 -0.80
C GLY A 55 -13.46 -14.94 -2.12
N GLY A 56 -14.21 -14.85 -3.24
CA GLY A 56 -13.72 -15.22 -4.56
C GLY A 56 -13.07 -14.07 -5.35
N ALA A 57 -13.10 -12.83 -4.85
CA ALA A 57 -12.64 -11.67 -5.61
C ALA A 57 -11.10 -11.52 -5.67
N LYS A 58 -10.38 -12.12 -4.73
CA LYS A 58 -8.91 -12.10 -4.67
C LYS A 58 -8.34 -13.42 -4.20
N ASP A 59 -7.24 -13.84 -4.83
CA ASP A 59 -6.27 -14.71 -4.18
C ASP A 59 -5.52 -13.89 -3.12
N VAL A 60 -5.85 -14.12 -1.85
CA VAL A 60 -5.31 -13.37 -0.71
C VAL A 60 -3.80 -13.52 -0.60
N ARG A 61 -3.24 -14.70 -0.91
CA ARG A 61 -1.79 -14.93 -0.84
C ARG A 61 -1.09 -14.08 -1.89
N LEU A 62 -1.60 -14.09 -3.12
CA LEU A 62 -1.07 -13.27 -4.20
C LEU A 62 -1.23 -11.77 -3.92
N ALA A 63 -2.35 -11.36 -3.32
CA ALA A 63 -2.56 -9.96 -2.92
C ALA A 63 -1.53 -9.50 -1.89
N LEU A 64 -1.22 -10.32 -0.88
CA LEU A 64 -0.17 -10.03 0.11
C LEU A 64 1.23 -10.02 -0.51
N HIS A 65 1.52 -10.91 -1.47
CA HIS A 65 2.79 -10.87 -2.21
C HIS A 65 2.96 -9.57 -3.01
N ARG A 66 1.90 -9.08 -3.66
CA ARG A 66 1.90 -7.80 -4.38
C ARG A 66 2.05 -6.61 -3.43
N MET A 67 1.44 -6.68 -2.25
CA MET A 67 1.62 -5.68 -1.21
C MET A 67 3.08 -5.63 -0.75
N LYS A 68 3.70 -6.81 -0.51
CA LYS A 68 5.12 -6.91 -0.17
C LYS A 68 6.01 -6.33 -1.26
N GLU A 69 5.81 -6.74 -2.51
CA GLU A 69 6.56 -6.21 -3.67
C GLU A 69 6.53 -4.67 -3.71
N ALA A 70 5.37 -4.07 -3.41
CA ALA A 70 5.24 -2.63 -3.36
C ALA A 70 6.03 -2.00 -2.21
N PHE A 71 5.92 -2.51 -0.98
CA PHE A 71 6.65 -1.95 0.16
C PHE A 71 8.17 -2.18 0.07
N ASP A 72 8.62 -3.33 -0.43
CA ASP A 72 10.04 -3.60 -0.66
C ASP A 72 10.63 -2.59 -1.64
N LEU A 73 9.98 -2.39 -2.80
CA LEU A 73 10.43 -1.43 -3.82
C LEU A 73 10.46 0.00 -3.28
N LEU A 74 9.42 0.41 -2.55
CA LEU A 74 9.35 1.76 -1.99
C LEU A 74 10.40 1.96 -0.88
N GLY A 75 10.67 0.93 -0.08
CA GLY A 75 11.72 0.92 0.94
C GLY A 75 13.13 0.97 0.36
N GLU A 76 13.38 0.18 -0.69
CA GLU A 76 14.63 0.22 -1.47
C GLU A 76 14.83 1.61 -2.05
N TYR A 77 13.81 2.20 -2.69
CA TYR A 77 13.88 3.56 -3.22
C TYR A 77 14.24 4.60 -2.15
N VAL A 78 13.55 4.60 -1.00
CA VAL A 78 13.85 5.53 0.11
C VAL A 78 15.29 5.37 0.61
N THR A 79 15.77 4.12 0.69
CA THR A 79 17.13 3.80 1.15
C THR A 79 18.19 4.25 0.14
N GLU A 80 17.98 3.96 -1.15
CA GLU A 80 18.89 4.36 -2.24
C GLU A 80 18.99 5.88 -2.41
N GLN A 81 17.89 6.60 -2.22
CA GLN A 81 17.90 8.07 -2.25
C GLN A 81 18.51 8.70 -0.99
N GLY A 82 18.77 7.93 0.07
CA GLY A 82 19.29 8.43 1.34
C GLY A 82 18.30 9.30 2.11
N TYR A 83 17.00 9.07 1.95
CA TYR A 83 15.95 9.85 2.61
C TYR A 83 15.74 9.42 4.07
N ASP A 84 15.67 10.37 5.00
CA ASP A 84 15.28 10.14 6.40
C ASP A 84 13.74 10.05 6.54
N LEU A 85 13.18 9.01 5.92
CA LEU A 85 11.73 8.80 5.84
C LEU A 85 11.38 7.40 6.36
N ARG A 86 10.38 7.32 7.24
CA ARG A 86 9.85 6.05 7.75
C ARG A 86 8.44 5.80 7.23
N PHE A 87 8.16 4.57 6.83
CA PHE A 87 6.79 4.16 6.49
C PHE A 87 5.98 3.85 7.75
N ALA A 88 4.72 4.27 7.77
CA ALA A 88 3.74 3.92 8.79
C ALA A 88 2.52 3.27 8.13
N ILE A 89 2.31 1.97 8.36
CA ILE A 89 1.14 1.25 7.84
C ILE A 89 -0.07 1.52 8.74
N GLU A 90 -1.16 2.01 8.17
CA GLU A 90 -2.41 2.31 8.89
C GLU A 90 -3.45 1.19 8.64
N PRO A 91 -3.63 0.25 9.59
CA PRO A 91 -4.61 -0.82 9.44
C PRO A 91 -6.03 -0.31 9.64
N LYS A 92 -6.98 -0.85 8.88
CA LYS A 92 -8.42 -0.65 9.08
C LYS A 92 -9.15 -1.95 8.74
N PRO A 93 -10.12 -2.42 9.54
CA PRO A 93 -10.76 -3.71 9.28
C PRO A 93 -11.62 -3.71 8.01
N ASN A 94 -12.36 -2.63 7.79
CA ASN A 94 -13.32 -2.49 6.70
C ASN A 94 -13.58 -1.01 6.40
N GLU A 95 -14.37 -0.75 5.36
CA GLU A 95 -14.78 0.56 4.83
C GLU A 95 -13.62 1.40 4.25
N PRO A 96 -13.53 1.55 2.92
CA PRO A 96 -14.60 1.35 1.93
C PRO A 96 -14.75 -0.08 1.37
N ARG A 97 -13.89 -1.04 1.70
CA ARG A 97 -14.07 -2.46 1.30
C ARG A 97 -14.87 -3.23 2.37
N GLY A 98 -15.45 -4.36 1.98
CA GLY A 98 -16.07 -5.30 2.93
C GLY A 98 -15.04 -5.83 3.93
N ASP A 99 -13.94 -6.36 3.41
CA ASP A 99 -12.77 -6.80 4.17
C ASP A 99 -11.51 -6.14 3.61
N ILE A 100 -10.78 -5.39 4.43
CA ILE A 100 -9.49 -4.77 4.07
C ILE A 100 -8.35 -5.70 4.52
N LEU A 101 -7.32 -5.83 3.69
CA LEU A 101 -6.09 -6.54 4.01
C LEU A 101 -5.35 -5.81 5.14
N LEU A 102 -4.73 -6.58 6.04
CA LEU A 102 -4.09 -6.07 7.25
C LEU A 102 -5.10 -5.33 8.17
N PRO A 103 -6.18 -6.01 8.61
CA PRO A 103 -7.33 -5.34 9.23
C PRO A 103 -7.05 -4.75 10.62
N THR A 104 -5.99 -5.18 11.30
CA THR A 104 -5.65 -4.73 12.66
C THR A 104 -4.15 -4.52 12.82
N ILE A 105 -3.76 -3.89 13.94
CA ILE A 105 -2.35 -3.66 14.32
C ILE A 105 -1.53 -4.96 14.27
N GLY A 106 -2.06 -6.06 14.82
CA GLY A 106 -1.35 -7.34 14.83
C GLY A 106 -1.05 -7.86 13.42
N HIS A 107 -1.99 -7.69 12.48
CA HIS A 107 -1.77 -8.10 11.08
C HIS A 107 -0.74 -7.21 10.39
N ALA A 108 -0.76 -5.89 10.65
CA ALA A 108 0.23 -4.96 10.11
C ALA A 108 1.64 -5.28 10.63
N LEU A 109 1.79 -5.52 11.95
CA LEU A 109 3.06 -5.94 12.55
C LEU A 109 3.57 -7.24 11.95
N ALA A 110 2.70 -8.26 11.83
CA ALA A 110 3.07 -9.54 11.22
C ALA A 110 3.48 -9.41 9.74
N PHE A 111 2.91 -8.46 9.00
CA PHE A 111 3.31 -8.16 7.63
C PHE A 111 4.68 -7.46 7.57
N ILE A 112 4.95 -6.53 8.49
CA ILE A 112 6.25 -5.83 8.58
C ILE A 112 7.40 -6.81 8.81
N GLU A 113 7.22 -7.85 9.64
CA GLU A 113 8.20 -8.92 9.87
C GLU A 113 8.50 -9.80 8.62
N ARG A 114 7.79 -9.55 7.51
CA ARG A 114 8.00 -10.23 6.22
C ARG A 114 8.58 -9.32 5.15
N LEU A 115 8.80 -8.03 5.44
CA LEU A 115 9.45 -7.08 4.55
C LEU A 115 10.97 -7.35 4.50
#